data_AF-A0A1H8FII5-F1
#
_entry.id   AF-A0A1H8FII5-F1
#
_cell.length_a   1.000
_cell.length_b   1.000
_cell.length_c   1.000
_cell.angle_alpha   90.00
_cell.angle_beta   90.00
_cell.angle_gamma   90.00
#
_symmetry.space_group_name_H-M   'P 1'
#
loop_
_entity.id
_entity.type
_entity.pdbx_description
1 polymer ?
#
loop_
_entity_poly.entity_id
_entity_poly.type
_entity_poly.pdbx_seq_one_letter_code
_entity_poly.pdbx_strand_id
1 'polypeptide(L)'
;MVTFEFQATLWEATSTSSWVFLSLPTDVTDEIRERSTRPRRGFGSIPVAVSIGDTSWTTSIFPDGKRNSYVLPVKKAVRTQQELAVGDTAAIVLSLEP
;
A
#
# COMPACT_ATOMS: atom_id res chain seq x y z
N MET A 1 -13.93 2.82 10.90
CA MET A 1 -12.70 3.14 10.14
C MET A 1 -11.53 2.69 10.98
N VAL A 2 -10.57 1.98 10.38
CA VAL A 2 -9.38 1.44 11.06
C VAL A 2 -8.18 2.05 10.38
N THR A 3 -7.25 2.57 11.17
CA THR A 3 -6.06 3.26 10.66
C THR A 3 -4.82 2.57 11.16
N PHE A 4 -3.86 2.40 10.26
CA PHE A 4 -2.58 1.75 10.44
C PHE A 4 -1.48 2.76 10.16
N GLU A 5 -0.47 2.80 11.03
CA GLU A 5 0.72 3.62 10.86
C GLU A 5 1.93 2.71 10.82
N PHE A 6 2.69 2.77 9.74
CA PHE A 6 3.86 1.91 9.57
C PHE A 6 4.88 2.53 8.63
N GLN A 7 6.08 1.97 8.64
CA GLN A 7 7.11 2.31 7.67
C GLN A 7 7.27 1.19 6.66
N ALA A 8 7.43 1.55 5.39
CA ALA A 8 7.68 0.57 4.33
C ALA A 8 8.63 1.13 3.27
N THR A 9 9.44 0.22 2.73
CA THR A 9 10.41 0.54 1.68
C THR A 9 9.77 0.48 0.30
N LEU A 10 10.04 1.49 -0.53
CA LEU A 10 9.58 1.55 -1.91
C LEU A 10 10.45 0.63 -2.78
N TRP A 11 9.80 -0.15 -3.65
CA TRP A 11 10.47 -1.04 -4.60
C TRP A 11 9.83 -0.95 -5.98
N GLU A 12 10.63 -1.11 -7.03
CA GLU A 12 10.15 -1.14 -8.41
C GLU A 12 9.78 -2.56 -8.82
N ALA A 13 8.62 -2.72 -9.45
CA ALA A 13 8.26 -3.99 -10.06
C ALA A 13 9.13 -4.25 -11.29
N THR A 14 9.61 -5.49 -11.43
CA THR A 14 10.44 -5.94 -12.55
C THR A 14 9.66 -6.09 -13.87
N SER A 15 8.49 -5.46 -14.02
CA SER A 15 7.68 -5.51 -15.23
C SER A 15 8.05 -4.38 -16.20
N THR A 16 7.65 -4.50 -17.46
CA THR A 16 7.93 -3.54 -18.56
C THR A 16 7.37 -2.14 -18.33
N SER A 17 6.61 -1.93 -17.26
CA SER A 17 6.07 -0.64 -16.86
C SER A 17 6.64 -0.34 -15.46
N SER A 18 7.41 0.75 -15.33
CA SER A 18 8.08 1.21 -14.10
C SER A 18 7.12 1.58 -12.97
N TRP A 19 6.39 0.59 -12.46
CA TRP A 19 5.51 0.72 -11.32
C TRP A 19 6.33 0.59 -10.04
N VAL A 20 6.08 1.51 -9.11
CA VAL A 20 6.69 1.49 -7.79
C VAL A 20 5.62 1.17 -6.76
N PHE A 21 5.97 0.26 -5.86
CA PHE A 21 5.11 -0.28 -4.83
C PHE A 21 5.78 -0.16 -3.48
N LEU A 22 4.99 -0.30 -2.44
CA LEU A 22 5.45 -0.62 -1.09
C LEU A 22 4.73 -1.86 -0.59
N SER A 23 5.44 -2.68 0.19
CA SER A 23 4.86 -3.86 0.82
C SER A 23 4.45 -3.52 2.24
N LEU A 24 3.21 -3.86 2.59
CA LEU A 24 2.73 -3.68 3.96
C LEU A 24 3.48 -4.66 4.89
N PRO A 25 3.81 -4.24 6.12
CA PRO A 25 4.32 -5.14 7.15
C PRO A 25 3.38 -6.32 7.39
N THR A 26 3.93 -7.41 7.93
CA THR A 26 3.18 -8.65 8.17
C THR A 26 2.05 -8.44 9.18
N ASP A 27 2.32 -7.70 10.26
CA ASP A 27 1.33 -7.33 11.29
C ASP A 27 0.12 -6.60 10.70
N VAL A 28 0.35 -5.52 9.94
CA VAL A 28 -0.71 -4.81 9.22
C VAL A 28 -1.43 -5.72 8.22
N THR A 29 -0.68 -6.56 7.49
CA THR A 29 -1.27 -7.49 6.51
C THR A 29 -2.25 -8.46 7.18
N ASP A 30 -1.85 -9.08 8.29
CA ASP A 30 -2.66 -10.08 8.99
C ASP A 30 -3.91 -9.44 9.58
N GLU A 31 -3.79 -8.24 10.17
CA GLU A 31 -4.94 -7.51 10.69
C GLU A 31 -5.92 -7.10 9.59
N ILE A 32 -5.42 -6.65 8.44
CA ILE A 32 -6.26 -6.38 7.27
C ILE A 32 -6.95 -7.67 6.81
N ARG A 33 -6.26 -8.81 6.75
CA ARG A 33 -6.85 -10.11 6.33
C ARG A 33 -7.98 -10.56 7.24
N GLU A 34 -7.81 -10.42 8.55
CA GLU A 34 -8.83 -10.78 9.53
C GLU A 34 -10.09 -9.91 9.38
N ARG A 35 -9.89 -8.60 9.23
CA ARG A 35 -10.98 -7.62 9.10
C ARG A 35 -11.66 -7.65 7.74
N SER A 36 -10.96 -8.06 6.67
CA SER A 36 -11.47 -8.07 5.28
C SER A 36 -12.08 -9.42 4.85
N THR A 37 -13.00 -9.92 5.68
CA THR A 37 -13.71 -11.22 5.53
C THR A 37 -14.93 -11.17 4.60
N ARG A 38 -15.28 -10.02 4.00
CA ARG A 38 -16.39 -9.89 3.03
C ARG A 38 -16.04 -10.42 1.62
N PRO A 39 -17.02 -10.81 0.79
CA PRO A 39 -16.78 -11.29 -0.56
C PRO A 39 -16.04 -10.23 -1.38
N ARG A 40 -14.79 -10.53 -1.74
CA ARG A 40 -13.87 -9.60 -2.40
C ARG A 40 -14.35 -9.39 -3.85
N ARG A 41 -14.80 -8.18 -4.21
CA ARG A 41 -15.16 -7.83 -5.60
C ARG A 41 -13.88 -7.77 -6.44
N GLY A 42 -13.61 -8.81 -7.26
CA GLY A 42 -12.47 -8.89 -8.18
C GLY A 42 -11.09 -8.97 -7.49
N PHE A 43 -10.16 -9.78 -8.03
CA PHE A 43 -8.72 -9.94 -7.69
C PHE A 43 -8.22 -9.88 -6.22
N GLY A 44 -9.09 -9.74 -5.22
CA GLY A 44 -8.73 -9.59 -3.81
C GLY A 44 -8.28 -8.18 -3.37
N SER A 45 -8.50 -7.13 -4.18
CA SER A 45 -8.09 -5.77 -3.82
C SER A 45 -8.96 -5.15 -2.72
N ILE A 46 -8.36 -4.24 -1.94
CA ILE A 46 -9.04 -3.56 -0.82
C ILE A 46 -8.89 -2.05 -1.00
N PRO A 47 -9.99 -1.28 -1.05
CA PRO A 47 -9.93 0.18 -1.11
C PRO A 47 -9.41 0.77 0.20
N VAL A 48 -8.52 1.74 0.08
CA VAL A 48 -7.86 2.39 1.21
C VAL A 48 -7.67 3.87 0.94
N ALA A 49 -7.72 4.66 2.01
CA ALA A 49 -7.14 6.00 2.02
C ALA A 49 -5.72 5.92 2.56
N VAL A 50 -4.76 6.58 1.89
CA VAL A 50 -3.36 6.56 2.28
C VAL A 50 -2.83 7.98 2.40
N SER A 51 -1.94 8.20 3.37
CA SER A 51 -1.15 9.42 3.48
C SER A 51 0.33 9.09 3.63
N ILE A 52 1.17 9.88 2.97
CA ILE A 52 2.63 9.91 3.15
C ILE A 52 3.01 11.39 3.28
N GLY A 53 3.58 11.76 4.43
CA GLY A 53 3.78 13.17 4.79
C GLY A 53 2.46 13.95 4.68
N ASP A 54 2.49 15.08 3.99
CA ASP A 54 1.32 15.93 3.75
C ASP A 54 0.49 15.53 2.50
N THR A 55 0.82 14.40 1.86
CA THR A 55 0.12 13.95 0.64
C THR A 55 -0.81 12.79 0.96
N SER A 56 -2.11 13.01 0.80
CA SER A 56 -3.15 12.00 0.99
C SER A 56 -3.90 11.69 -0.32
N TRP A 57 -4.22 10.42 -0.56
CA TRP A 57 -5.00 9.99 -1.72
C TRP A 57 -5.75 8.68 -1.44
N THR A 58 -6.79 8.41 -2.22
CA THR A 58 -7.49 7.12 -2.21
C THR A 58 -6.95 6.20 -3.30
N THR A 59 -6.80 4.92 -2.97
CA THR A 59 -6.33 3.88 -3.89
C THR A 59 -6.77 2.50 -3.40
N SER A 60 -6.13 1.45 -3.88
CA SER A 60 -6.37 0.09 -3.41
C SER A 60 -5.06 -0.63 -3.16
N ILE A 61 -5.03 -1.46 -2.13
CA ILE A 61 -3.97 -2.43 -1.91
C ILE A 61 -4.34 -3.76 -2.59
N PHE A 62 -3.32 -4.48 -3.04
CA PHE A 62 -3.48 -5.73 -3.79
C PHE A 62 -2.74 -6.87 -3.09
N PRO A 63 -3.30 -8.07 -3.02
CA PRO A 63 -2.60 -9.20 -2.43
C PRO A 63 -1.44 -9.62 -3.35
N ASP A 64 -0.25 -9.74 -2.79
CA ASP A 64 0.93 -10.32 -3.44
C ASP A 64 1.18 -11.71 -2.84
N GLY A 65 0.84 -12.74 -3.61
CA GLY A 65 0.99 -14.13 -3.19
C GLY A 65 2.46 -14.58 -3.06
N LYS A 66 3.41 -13.91 -3.72
CA LYS A 66 4.84 -14.24 -3.62
C LYS A 66 5.44 -13.72 -2.31
N ARG A 67 5.00 -12.54 -1.88
CA ARG A 67 5.45 -11.88 -0.65
C ARG A 67 4.56 -12.19 0.56
N ASN A 68 3.47 -12.91 0.36
CA ASN A 68 2.44 -13.18 1.37
C ASN A 68 1.98 -11.89 2.09
N SER A 69 1.92 -10.76 1.38
CA SER A 69 1.60 -9.44 1.92
C SER A 69 0.64 -8.69 0.99
N TYR A 70 0.19 -7.53 1.42
CA TYR A 70 -0.44 -6.56 0.52
C TYR A 70 0.60 -5.60 -0.05
N VAL A 71 0.41 -5.21 -1.31
CA VAL A 71 1.22 -4.20 -1.99
C VAL A 71 0.37 -2.97 -2.28
N LEU A 72 0.95 -1.81 -2.05
CA LEU A 72 0.36 -0.52 -2.34
C LEU A 72 1.10 0.14 -3.50
N PRO A 73 0.45 0.47 -4.62
CA PRO A 73 1.06 1.27 -5.67
C PRO A 73 1.29 2.72 -5.22
N VAL A 74 2.49 3.24 -5.46
CA VAL A 74 2.83 4.65 -5.18
C VAL A 74 2.97 5.41 -6.50
N LYS A 75 2.04 6.34 -6.73
CA LYS A 75 2.02 7.16 -7.94
C LYS A 75 3.30 8.00 -8.05
N LYS A 76 3.79 8.21 -9.27
CA LYS A 76 4.96 9.06 -9.54
C LYS A 76 4.81 10.46 -8.93
N ALA A 77 3.63 11.07 -9.03
CA ALA A 77 3.37 12.40 -8.48
C ALA A 77 3.59 12.47 -6.95
N VAL A 78 3.12 11.46 -6.21
CA VAL A 78 3.33 11.37 -4.75
C VAL A 78 4.82 11.23 -4.43
N ARG A 79 5.51 10.34 -5.15
CA ARG A 79 6.96 10.15 -4.97
C ARG A 79 7.76 11.42 -5.23
N THR A 80 7.43 12.14 -6.30
CA THR A 80 8.09 13.42 -6.63
C THR A 80 7.81 14.49 -5.57
N GLN A 81 6.60 14.55 -5.04
CA GLN A 81 6.22 15.55 -4.03
C GLN A 81 6.87 15.30 -2.67
N GLN A 82 7.06 14.03 -2.31
CA GLN A 82 7.67 13.60 -1.04
C GLN A 82 9.16 13.27 -1.18
N GLU A 83 9.77 13.57 -2.33
CA GLU A 83 11.18 13.30 -2.64
C GLU A 83 11.61 11.84 -2.40
N LEU A 84 10.71 10.88 -2.71
CA LEU A 84 10.92 9.45 -2.50
C LEU A 84 11.43 8.75 -3.76
N ALA A 85 12.52 8.02 -3.60
CA ALA A 85 13.09 7.11 -4.60
C ALA A 85 12.82 5.63 -4.26
N VAL A 86 13.19 4.75 -5.19
CA VAL A 86 13.20 3.31 -4.94
C VAL A 86 14.32 3.00 -3.95
N GLY A 87 14.02 2.20 -2.93
CA GLY A 87 14.92 1.91 -1.81
C GLY A 87 14.70 2.79 -0.59
N ASP A 88 13.95 3.90 -0.73
CA ASP A 88 13.65 4.76 0.41
C ASP A 88 12.54 4.16 1.28
N THR A 89 12.60 4.48 2.57
CA THR A 89 11.59 4.08 3.54
C THR A 89 10.70 5.29 3.85
N ALA A 90 9.41 5.15 3.57
CA ALA A 90 8.42 6.18 3.87
C ALA A 90 7.62 5.80 5.13
N ALA A 91 7.14 6.79 5.87
CA ALA A 91 6.09 6.60 6.87
C ALA A 91 4.72 6.72 6.19
N ILE A 92 3.86 5.74 6.43
CA ILE A 92 2.57 5.59 5.77
C ILE A 92 1.47 5.52 6.82
N VAL A 93 0.44 6.33 6.62
CA VAL A 93 -0.83 6.22 7.33
C VAL A 93 -1.84 5.62 6.36
N LEU A 94 -2.36 4.43 6.66
CA LEU A 94 -3.33 3.72 5.82
C LEU A 94 -4.63 3.54 6.59
N SER A 95 -5.75 3.92 5.98
CA SER A 95 -7.08 3.74 6.55
C SER A 95 -7.95 2.87 5.67
N LEU A 96 -8.59 1.87 6.27
CA LEU A 96 -9.60 1.04 5.61
C LEU A 96 -10.88 1.85 5.45
N GLU A 97 -11.36 1.97 4.20
CA GLU A 97 -12.68 2.53 3.92
C GLU A 97 -13.78 1.57 4.42
N PRO A 98 -14.90 2.09 4.96
CA PRO A 98 -16.00 1.28 5.50
C PRO A 98 -16.80 0.50 4.46
#